data_AF-A0A661ZBG0-F1
#
_entry.id   AF-A0A661ZBG0-F1
#
_cell.length_a   1.000
_cell.length_b   1.000
_cell.length_c   1.000
_cell.angle_alpha   90.00
_cell.angle_beta   90.00
_cell.angle_gamma   90.00
#
_symmetry.space_group_name_H-M   'P 1'
#
loop_
_entity.id
_entity.type
_entity.pdbx_description
1 polymer ?
#
loop_
_entity_poly.entity_id
_entity_poly.type
_entity_poly.pdbx_seq_one_letter_code
_entity_poly.pdbx_strand_id
1 'polypeptide(L)'
;MQNEKLLIQRCLKHDERALGNLYNNFSGKMYGICLRYAKNKMDADDLLHDGFIKVLKNLQAYRGEGSFEGWMRKIMVNSAINFYRKKT
;
A
#
# COMPACT_ATOMS: atom_id res chain seq x y z
N MET A 1 4.00 -20.58 -1.40
CA MET A 1 3.65 -19.16 -1.64
C MET A 1 4.67 -18.58 -2.60
N GLN A 2 4.25 -18.19 -3.80
CA GLN A 2 5.16 -17.76 -4.86
C GLN A 2 5.90 -16.47 -4.47
N ASN A 3 7.15 -16.64 -4.02
CA ASN A 3 8.28 -15.73 -4.08
C ASN A 3 7.95 -14.22 -3.93
N GLU A 4 7.37 -13.82 -2.79
CA GLU A 4 7.13 -12.41 -2.42
C GLU A 4 8.38 -11.54 -2.62
N LYS A 5 9.55 -12.08 -2.25
CA LYS A 5 10.86 -11.44 -2.49
C LYS A 5 11.12 -11.14 -3.97
N LEU A 6 10.79 -12.08 -4.87
CA LEU A 6 10.94 -11.89 -6.32
C LEU A 6 9.97 -10.83 -6.84
N LEU A 7 8.72 -10.82 -6.35
CA LEU A 7 7.73 -9.81 -6.71
C LEU A 7 8.25 -8.41 -6.34
N ILE A 8 8.75 -8.25 -5.11
CA ILE A 8 9.33 -6.99 -4.62
C ILE A 8 10.55 -6.59 -5.45
N GLN A 9 11.47 -7.53 -5.72
CA GLN A 9 12.64 -7.25 -6.56
C GLN A 9 12.26 -6.79 -7.97
N ARG A 10 11.21 -7.36 -8.57
CA ARG A 10 10.71 -6.92 -9.89
C ARG A 10 10.04 -5.55 -9.81
N CYS A 11 9.29 -5.27 -8.73
CA CYS A 11 8.73 -3.94 -8.48
C CYS A 11 9.83 -2.87 -8.35
N LEU A 12 10.95 -3.19 -7.69
CA LEU A 12 12.12 -2.30 -7.59
C LEU A 12 12.80 -2.03 -8.93
N LYS A 13 12.61 -2.91 -9.92
CA LYS A 13 13.05 -2.72 -11.31
C LYS A 13 12.01 -2.02 -12.19
N HIS A 14 10.95 -1.47 -11.60
CA HIS A 14 9.83 -0.84 -12.32
C HIS A 14 9.13 -1.76 -13.33
N ASP A 15 9.09 -3.07 -13.07
CA ASP A 15 8.30 -4.02 -13.88
C ASP A 15 6.81 -3.76 -13.66
N GLU A 16 6.13 -3.24 -14.68
CA GLU A 16 4.70 -2.91 -14.64
C GLU A 16 3.81 -4.09 -14.25
N ARG A 17 4.15 -5.31 -14.71
CA ARG A 17 3.38 -6.51 -14.37
C ARG A 17 3.53 -6.84 -12.89
N ALA A 18 4.74 -6.66 -12.34
CA ALA A 18 4.98 -6.87 -10.93
C ALA A 18 4.22 -5.84 -10.08
N LEU A 19 4.19 -4.57 -10.49
CA LEU A 19 3.42 -3.52 -9.82
C LEU A 19 1.92 -3.81 -9.86
N GLY A 20 1.38 -4.22 -11.00
CA GLY A 20 -0.03 -4.62 -11.13
C GLY A 20 -0.38 -5.83 -10.24
N ASN A 21 0.49 -6.84 -10.20
CA ASN A 21 0.32 -7.99 -9.31
C ASN A 21 0.37 -7.60 -7.83
N LEU A 22 1.29 -6.71 -7.46
CA LEU A 22 1.37 -6.16 -6.11
C LEU A 22 0.05 -5.46 -5.73
N TYR A 23 -0.44 -4.59 -6.60
CA TYR A 23 -1.69 -3.89 -6.38
C TYR A 23 -2.86 -4.88 -6.23
N ASN A 24 -3.03 -5.82 -7.15
CA ASN A 24 -4.13 -6.79 -7.12
C ASN A 24 -4.11 -7.67 -5.86
N ASN A 25 -2.93 -8.06 -5.38
CA ASN A 25 -2.80 -8.92 -4.21
C ASN A 25 -3.14 -8.22 -2.90
N PHE A 26 -2.91 -6.91 -2.79
CA PHE A 26 -3.02 -6.19 -1.53
C PHE A 26 -4.13 -5.13 -1.49
N SER A 27 -4.63 -4.67 -2.64
CA SER A 27 -5.59 -3.57 -2.74
C SER A 27 -6.85 -3.82 -1.92
N GLY A 28 -7.48 -5.00 -2.02
CA GLY A 28 -8.69 -5.31 -1.26
C GLY A 28 -8.50 -5.23 0.26
N LYS A 29 -7.37 -5.75 0.77
CA LYS A 29 -7.04 -5.70 2.20
C LYS A 29 -6.76 -4.28 2.67
N MET A 30 -5.99 -3.52 1.88
CA MET A 30 -5.64 -2.14 2.20
C MET A 30 -6.85 -1.22 2.08
N TYR A 31 -7.75 -1.48 1.13
CA TYR A 31 -9.00 -0.75 0.98
C TYR A 31 -9.90 -0.90 2.22
N GLY A 32 -9.98 -2.11 2.77
CA GLY A 32 -10.67 -2.34 4.04
C GLY A 32 -10.13 -1.50 5.20
N ILE A 33 -8.84 -1.16 5.18
CA ILE A 33 -8.25 -0.22 6.16
C ILE A 33 -8.65 1.21 5.84
N CYS A 34 -8.56 1.62 4.57
CA CYS A 34 -8.91 2.96 4.13
C CYS A 34 -10.36 3.33 4.49
N LEU A 35 -11.29 2.40 4.28
CA LEU A 35 -12.71 2.54 4.64
C LEU A 35 -12.93 2.84 6.13
N ARG A 36 -12.03 2.42 7.03
CA ARG A 36 -12.17 2.70 8.47
C ARG A 36 -11.87 4.15 8.84
N TYR A 37 -11.18 4.89 7.98
CA TYR A 37 -10.76 6.27 8.24
C TYR A 37 -11.38 7.28 7.27
N ALA A 38 -11.92 6.80 6.14
CA ALA A 38 -12.58 7.63 5.12
C ALA A 38 -14.03 7.99 5.52
N LYS A 39 -14.51 9.16 5.09
CA LYS A 39 -15.91 9.59 5.32
C LYS A 39 -16.89 8.97 4.32
N ASN A 40 -16.42 8.59 3.14
CA ASN A 40 -17.19 7.97 2.08
C ASN A 40 -16.28 7.09 1.20
N LYS A 41 -16.84 6.42 0.20
CA LYS A 41 -16.08 5.53 -0.70
C LYS A 41 -15.02 6.28 -1.52
N MET A 42 -15.35 7.47 -2.01
CA MET A 42 -14.42 8.30 -2.81
C MET A 42 -13.17 8.66 -2.00
N ASP A 43 -13.36 9.07 -0.75
CA ASP A 43 -12.25 9.33 0.18
C ASP A 43 -11.41 8.06 0.42
N ALA A 44 -12.03 6.88 0.46
CA ALA A 44 -11.30 5.62 0.63
C ALA A 44 -10.49 5.24 -0.62
N ASP A 45 -11.03 5.50 -1.81
CA ASP A 45 -10.35 5.27 -3.09
C ASP A 45 -9.12 6.19 -3.22
N ASP A 46 -9.28 7.48 -2.92
CA ASP A 46 -8.17 8.45 -2.89
C ASP A 46 -7.09 8.03 -1.89
N LEU A 47 -7.49 7.57 -0.70
CA LEU A 47 -6.57 7.15 0.33
C LEU A 47 -5.78 5.90 -0.05
N LEU A 48 -6.45 4.94 -0.68
CA LEU A 48 -5.84 3.73 -1.20
C LEU A 48 -4.79 4.09 -2.25
N HIS A 49 -5.16 4.98 -3.18
CA HIS A 49 -4.29 5.42 -4.27
C HIS A 49 -3.03 6.11 -3.73
N ASP A 50 -3.19 7.14 -2.89
CA ASP A 50 -2.09 7.87 -2.26
C ASP A 50 -1.21 6.95 -1.39
N GLY A 51 -1.85 6.02 -0.68
CA GLY A 51 -1.17 5.01 0.12
C GLY A 51 -0.28 4.11 -0.73
N PHE A 52 -0.77 3.61 -1.87
CA PHE A 52 0.01 2.78 -2.78
C PHE A 52 1.17 3.56 -3.42
N ILE A 53 0.96 4.81 -3.80
CA ILE A 53 2.05 5.67 -4.28
C ILE A 53 3.16 5.77 -3.23
N LYS A 54 2.81 5.96 -1.96
CA LYS A 54 3.80 6.00 -0.86
C LYS A 54 4.48 4.65 -0.66
N VAL A 55 3.75 3.55 -0.76
CA VAL A 55 4.32 2.20 -0.67
C VAL A 55 5.38 2.01 -1.75
N LEU A 56 5.07 2.35 -3.01
CA LEU A 56 6.00 2.21 -4.13
C LEU A 56 7.23 3.12 -3.96
N LYS A 57 7.02 4.39 -3.56
CA LYS A 57 8.10 5.35 -3.29
C LYS A 57 9.04 4.88 -2.17
N ASN A 58 8.51 4.19 -1.16
CA ASN A 58 9.29 3.70 -0.02
C ASN A 58 9.71 2.24 -0.16
N LEU A 59 9.40 1.58 -1.28
CA LEU A 59 9.63 0.15 -1.45
C LEU A 59 11.11 -0.22 -1.32
N GLN A 60 12.01 0.66 -1.77
CA GLN A 60 13.46 0.47 -1.64
C GLN A 60 13.94 0.46 -0.17
N ALA A 61 13.17 1.08 0.74
CA ALA A 61 13.47 1.07 2.17
C ALA A 61 12.98 -0.22 2.88
N TYR A 62 12.21 -1.07 2.21
CA TYR A 62 11.79 -2.34 2.77
C TYR A 62 12.97 -3.33 2.81
N ARG A 63 13.44 -3.64 4.02
CA ARG A 63 14.60 -4.52 4.25
C ARG A 63 14.30 -6.01 4.17
N GLY A 64 13.04 -6.39 3.94
CA GLY A 64 12.62 -7.80 4.01
C GLY A 64 12.50 -8.35 5.44
N GLU A 65 12.52 -7.47 6.45
CA GLU A 65 12.31 -7.84 7.85
C GLU A 65 10.81 -7.88 8.16
N GLY A 66 10.33 -9.04 8.62
CA GLY A 66 8.92 -9.27 8.91
C GLY A 66 8.07 -9.51 7.66
N SER A 67 6.76 -9.28 7.80
CA SER A 67 5.80 -9.45 6.70
C SER A 67 5.70 -8.18 5.87
N PHE A 68 5.80 -8.31 4.55
CA PHE A 68 5.59 -7.20 3.62
C PHE A 68 4.19 -6.59 3.77
N GLU A 69 3.17 -7.44 3.98
CA GLU A 69 1.80 -6.99 4.27
C GLU A 69 1.76 -6.10 5.51
N GLY A 70 2.46 -6.49 6.59
CA GLY A 70 2.54 -5.70 7.82
C GLY A 70 3.22 -4.35 7.62
N TRP A 71 4.30 -4.32 6.83
CA TRP A 71 4.99 -3.09 6.46
C TRP A 71 4.10 -2.16 5.61
N MET A 72 3.45 -2.70 4.58
CA MET A 72 2.51 -1.96 3.73
C MET A 72 1.34 -1.40 4.56
N ARG A 73 0.79 -2.22 5.48
CA ARG A 73 -0.28 -1.84 6.40
C ARG A 73 0.10 -0.62 7.23
N LYS A 74 1.33 -0.55 7.73
CA LYS A 74 1.82 0.60 8.50
C LYS A 74 1.79 1.89 7.68
N ILE A 75 2.22 1.82 6.42
CA ILE A 75 2.19 2.97 5.49
C ILE A 75 0.75 3.41 5.21
N MET A 76 -0.16 2.46 5.00
CA MET A 76 -1.58 2.73 4.75
C MET A 76 -2.23 3.41 5.96
N VAL A 77 -2.06 2.86 7.16
CA VAL A 77 -2.61 3.45 8.40
C VAL A 77 -2.06 4.85 8.65
N ASN A 78 -0.75 5.06 8.48
CA ASN A 78 -0.15 6.38 8.66
C ASN A 78 -0.69 7.39 7.63
N SER A 79 -0.91 6.95 6.39
CA SER A 79 -1.54 7.78 5.36
C SER A 79 -2.99 8.11 5.70
N ALA A 80 -3.73 7.13 6.22
CA ALA A 80 -5.10 7.27 6.69
C ALA A 80 -5.26 8.31 7.78
N ILE A 81 -4.42 8.22 8.82
CA ILE A 81 -4.41 9.15 9.95
C ILE A 81 -4.07 10.57 9.47
N ASN A 82 -3.08 10.72 8.58
CA ASN A 82 -2.69 12.02 8.06
C ASN A 82 -3.78 12.68 7.21
N PHE A 83 -4.48 11.90 6.39
CA PHE A 83 -5.63 12.39 5.63
C PHE A 83 -6.77 12.84 6.55
N TYR A 84 -7.12 12.01 7.55
CA TYR A 84 -8.15 12.32 8.53
C TYR A 84 -7.83 13.63 9.29
N ARG A 85 -6.58 13.81 9.72
CA ARG A 85 -6.11 15.03 10.40
C ARG A 85 -6.15 16.29 9.54
N LYS A 86 -6.01 16.18 8.21
CA LYS A 86 -6.09 17.34 7.30
C LYS A 86 -7.52 17.79 7.00
N LYS A 87 -8.51 16.90 7.17
CA LYS A 87 -9.93 17.15 6.89
C LYS A 87 -10.75 17.48 8.15
N THR A 88 -10.09 17.62 9.30
CA THR A 88 -10.68 18.02 10.60
C THR A 88 -10.08 19.36 10.97
#